data_AF-A0A7C0UHT1-F1
#
_entry.id   AF-A0A7C0UHT1-F1
#
_cell.length_a   1.000
_cell.length_b   1.000
_cell.length_c   1.000
_cell.angle_alpha   90.00
_cell.angle_beta   90.00
_cell.angle_gamma   90.00
#
_symmetry.space_group_name_H-M   'P 1'
#
loop_
_entity.id
_entity.type
_entity.pdbx_description
1 polymer ?
#
loop_
_entity_poly.entity_id
_entity_poly.type
_entity_poly.pdbx_seq_one_letter_code
_entity_poly.pdbx_strand_id
1 'polypeptide(L)'
;METTERDYFKILGTLKQVQRDAYRDIINGALTVLITLAFSIALIYILTLVHGGTNSGLISVVEVLISLLVFYVSISRLALMFWNSWRITVYPRLPLEHLNNKSHNARLYELLKREDKVVRKVANLIALSITLIYLQFSGKISVLTSLIEVPRIFASEPVLIFLPLHVIVLFSIAHDIPVLAVLREKIRNELDEVKILVERSRCPICENVIPKKSIHCPYCGARIEEKGGADEE
;
A
#
# COMPACT_ATOMS: atom_id res chain seq x y z
N MET A 1 36.64 1.49 4.35
CA MET A 1 35.89 2.45 5.17
C MET A 1 34.91 3.29 4.33
N GLU A 2 35.26 3.71 3.10
CA GLU A 2 34.34 4.37 2.16
C GLU A 2 33.16 3.50 1.67
N THR A 3 33.32 2.17 1.63
CA THR A 3 32.30 1.25 1.09
C THR A 3 31.03 1.23 1.96
N THR A 4 31.19 1.19 3.27
CA THR A 4 30.11 1.14 4.27
C THR A 4 29.25 2.41 4.32
N GLU A 5 29.87 3.58 4.18
CA GLU A 5 29.14 4.86 4.14
C GLU A 5 28.37 5.02 2.82
N ARG A 6 28.98 4.60 1.71
CA ARG A 6 28.35 4.61 0.38
C ARG A 6 27.15 3.67 0.30
N ASP A 7 27.18 2.54 1.00
CA ASP A 7 26.06 1.58 1.04
C ASP A 7 24.91 2.06 1.94
N TYR A 8 25.20 2.84 2.98
CA TYR A 8 24.19 3.53 3.79
C TYR A 8 23.43 4.59 2.99
N PHE A 9 24.14 5.48 2.29
CA PHE A 9 23.52 6.49 1.43
C PHE A 9 22.64 5.85 0.35
N LYS A 10 23.00 4.66 -0.15
CA LYS A 10 22.17 3.89 -1.10
C LYS A 10 20.83 3.44 -0.53
N ILE A 11 20.81 2.99 0.72
CA ILE A 11 19.60 2.46 1.37
C ILE A 11 18.66 3.60 1.77
N LEU A 12 19.20 4.67 2.33
CA LEU A 12 18.42 5.89 2.58
C LEU A 12 17.88 6.49 1.29
N GLY A 13 18.68 6.47 0.22
CA GLY A 13 18.24 6.85 -1.13
C GLY A 13 17.03 6.04 -1.58
N THR A 14 17.05 4.71 -1.40
CA THR A 14 15.90 3.85 -1.75
C THR A 14 14.66 4.12 -0.92
N LEU A 15 14.79 4.32 0.39
CA LEU A 15 13.64 4.64 1.24
C LEU A 15 13.03 6.00 0.87
N LYS A 16 13.88 7.00 0.59
CA LYS A 16 13.45 8.33 0.11
C LYS A 16 12.71 8.24 -1.21
N GLN A 17 13.21 7.46 -2.16
CA GLN A 17 12.53 7.26 -3.44
C GLN A 17 11.15 6.61 -3.23
N VAL A 18 11.07 5.57 -2.40
CA VAL A 18 9.81 4.90 -2.08
C VAL A 18 8.80 5.82 -1.37
N GLN A 19 9.26 6.71 -0.47
CA GLN A 19 8.39 7.72 0.14
C GLN A 19 7.87 8.73 -0.89
N ARG A 20 8.72 9.20 -1.81
CA ARG A 20 8.31 10.12 -2.88
C ARG A 20 7.30 9.47 -3.83
N ASP A 21 7.53 8.21 -4.19
CA ASP A 21 6.61 7.43 -5.03
C ASP A 21 5.27 7.23 -4.31
N ALA A 22 5.29 6.92 -2.99
CA ALA A 22 4.08 6.81 -2.17
C ALA A 22 3.27 8.12 -2.12
N TYR A 23 3.92 9.27 -1.97
CA TYR A 23 3.25 10.57 -1.97
C TYR A 23 2.60 10.88 -3.33
N ARG A 24 3.32 10.61 -4.42
CA ARG A 24 2.78 10.75 -5.79
C ARG A 24 1.58 9.84 -5.99
N ASP A 25 1.63 8.61 -5.49
CA ASP A 25 0.54 7.66 -5.59
C ASP A 25 -0.71 8.07 -4.78
N ILE A 26 -0.54 8.74 -3.63
CA ILE A 26 -1.67 9.32 -2.88
C ILE A 26 -2.37 10.39 -3.72
N ILE A 27 -1.61 11.33 -4.30
CA ILE A 27 -2.17 12.39 -5.15
C ILE A 27 -2.85 11.80 -6.38
N ASN A 28 -2.19 10.89 -7.09
CA ASN A 28 -2.75 10.22 -8.26
C ASN A 28 -4.01 9.44 -7.93
N GLY A 29 -4.05 8.79 -6.76
CA GLY A 29 -5.24 8.12 -6.25
C GLY A 29 -6.41 9.08 -6.07
N ALA A 30 -6.16 10.25 -5.48
CA ALA A 30 -7.20 11.24 -5.17
C ALA A 30 -7.76 11.84 -6.46
N LEU A 31 -6.86 12.16 -7.39
CA LEU A 31 -7.21 12.61 -8.72
C LEU A 31 -8.05 11.56 -9.46
N THR A 32 -7.68 10.27 -9.37
CA THR A 32 -8.45 9.18 -10.00
C THR A 32 -9.87 9.14 -9.47
N VAL A 33 -10.07 9.22 -8.15
CA VAL A 33 -11.41 9.21 -7.53
C VAL A 33 -12.23 10.40 -8.01
N LEU A 34 -11.66 11.62 -7.99
CA LEU A 34 -12.32 12.83 -8.46
C LEU A 34 -12.75 12.74 -9.93
N ILE A 35 -11.85 12.28 -10.82
CA ILE A 35 -12.14 12.11 -12.25
C ILE A 35 -13.26 11.09 -12.43
N THR A 36 -13.21 9.95 -11.75
CA THR A 36 -14.24 8.91 -11.89
C THR A 36 -15.60 9.38 -11.40
N LEU A 37 -15.63 10.19 -10.32
CA LEU A 37 -16.86 10.77 -9.81
C LEU A 37 -17.43 11.81 -10.79
N ALA A 38 -16.61 12.73 -11.28
CA ALA A 38 -17.03 13.71 -12.28
C ALA A 38 -17.57 13.05 -13.56
N PHE A 39 -16.85 12.04 -14.07
CA PHE A 39 -17.28 11.30 -15.26
C PHE A 39 -18.58 10.52 -15.02
N SER A 40 -18.75 9.92 -13.85
CA SER A 40 -19.98 9.20 -13.50
C SER A 40 -21.21 10.11 -13.49
N ILE A 41 -21.08 11.32 -12.92
CA ILE A 41 -22.16 12.32 -12.88
C ILE A 41 -22.47 12.82 -14.30
N ALA A 42 -21.44 13.16 -15.07
CA ALA A 42 -21.61 13.63 -16.44
C ALA A 42 -22.29 12.58 -17.33
N LEU A 43 -21.90 11.31 -17.20
CA LEU A 43 -22.48 10.21 -17.97
C LEU A 43 -23.96 10.00 -17.64
N ILE A 44 -24.32 10.00 -16.35
CA ILE A 44 -25.73 9.89 -15.93
C ILE A 44 -26.52 11.08 -16.46
N TYR A 45 -25.99 12.30 -16.36
CA TYR A 45 -26.64 13.50 -16.88
C TYR A 45 -26.90 13.40 -18.40
N ILE A 46 -25.90 13.03 -19.19
CA ILE A 46 -26.05 12.84 -20.66
C ILE A 46 -27.09 11.76 -20.96
N LEU A 47 -27.07 10.64 -20.25
CA LEU A 47 -28.04 9.55 -20.44
C LEU A 47 -29.47 10.03 -20.20
N THR A 48 -29.70 10.80 -19.14
CA THR A 48 -31.03 11.37 -18.83
C THR A 48 -31.51 12.37 -19.88
N LEU A 49 -30.59 13.16 -20.43
CA LEU A 49 -30.91 14.21 -21.41
C LEU A 49 -31.21 13.62 -22.79
N VAL A 50 -30.48 12.58 -23.22
CA VAL A 50 -30.69 11.90 -24.51
C VAL A 50 -32.00 11.11 -24.54
N HIS A 51 -32.41 10.47 -23.43
CA HIS A 51 -33.63 9.65 -23.38
C HIS A 51 -34.89 10.42 -22.96
N GLY A 52 -34.80 11.75 -22.86
CA GLY A 52 -35.96 12.61 -22.62
C GLY A 52 -36.75 12.27 -21.34
N GLY A 53 -36.08 11.76 -20.31
CA GLY A 53 -36.73 11.38 -19.05
C GLY A 53 -37.57 10.09 -19.09
N THR A 54 -37.58 9.34 -20.20
CA THR A 54 -38.21 8.01 -20.22
C THR A 54 -37.31 6.99 -19.52
N ASN A 55 -37.80 6.47 -18.39
CA ASN A 55 -37.05 5.55 -17.54
C ASN A 55 -37.06 4.14 -18.15
N SER A 56 -36.19 3.91 -19.14
CA SER A 56 -36.00 2.58 -19.71
C SER A 56 -35.25 1.70 -18.71
N GLY A 57 -35.63 0.42 -18.59
CA GLY A 57 -34.92 -0.53 -17.71
C GLY A 57 -33.41 -0.60 -17.96
N LEU A 58 -32.98 -0.31 -19.20
CA LEU A 58 -31.57 -0.20 -19.58
C LEU A 58 -30.83 0.94 -18.87
N ILE A 59 -31.46 2.12 -18.71
CA ILE A 59 -30.83 3.24 -17.99
C ILE A 59 -30.60 2.90 -16.52
N SER A 60 -31.58 2.26 -15.88
CA SER A 60 -31.46 1.85 -14.47
C SER A 60 -30.34 0.83 -14.26
N VAL A 61 -30.16 -0.10 -15.19
CA VAL A 61 -29.06 -1.08 -15.15
C VAL A 61 -27.71 -0.40 -15.32
N VAL A 62 -27.60 0.54 -16.27
CA VAL A 62 -26.38 1.33 -16.47
C VAL A 62 -26.05 2.17 -15.23
N GLU A 63 -27.04 2.76 -14.58
CA GLU A 63 -26.86 3.51 -13.33
C GLU A 63 -26.33 2.61 -12.19
N VAL A 64 -26.86 1.40 -12.04
CA VAL A 64 -26.37 0.43 -11.06
C VAL A 64 -24.90 0.06 -11.35
N LEU A 65 -24.54 -0.17 -12.61
CA LEU A 65 -23.16 -0.50 -13.00
C LEU A 65 -22.20 0.67 -12.74
N ILE A 66 -22.59 1.91 -13.06
CA ILE A 66 -21.80 3.11 -12.77
C ILE A 66 -21.62 3.27 -11.26
N SER A 67 -22.68 3.09 -10.48
CA SER A 67 -22.64 3.18 -9.03
C SER A 67 -21.68 2.14 -8.42
N LEU A 68 -21.69 0.90 -8.92
CA LEU A 68 -20.76 -0.15 -8.50
C LEU A 68 -19.31 0.19 -8.86
N LEU A 69 -19.08 0.73 -10.05
CA LEU A 69 -17.76 1.12 -10.51
C LEU A 69 -17.18 2.23 -9.63
N VAL A 70 -17.96 3.28 -9.37
CA VAL A 70 -17.54 4.39 -8.49
C VAL A 70 -17.23 3.87 -7.10
N PHE A 71 -18.11 3.04 -6.53
CA PHE A 71 -17.90 2.46 -5.20
C PHE A 71 -16.61 1.63 -5.12
N TYR A 72 -16.37 0.75 -6.10
CA TYR A 72 -15.15 -0.04 -6.19
C TYR A 72 -13.89 0.83 -6.31
N VAL A 73 -13.90 1.84 -7.20
CA VAL A 73 -12.75 2.73 -7.38
C VAL A 73 -12.48 3.52 -6.10
N SER A 74 -13.53 4.04 -5.44
CA SER A 74 -13.37 4.79 -4.19
C SER A 74 -12.75 3.95 -3.10
N ILE A 75 -13.26 2.74 -2.84
CA ILE A 75 -12.74 1.88 -1.77
C ILE A 75 -11.33 1.40 -2.07
N SER A 76 -11.04 0.96 -3.30
CA SER A 76 -9.70 0.49 -3.67
C SER A 76 -8.66 1.60 -3.54
N ARG A 77 -8.97 2.83 -3.99
CA ARG A 77 -8.05 3.97 -3.89
C ARG A 77 -7.87 4.45 -2.46
N LEU A 78 -8.92 4.46 -1.64
CA LEU A 78 -8.81 4.80 -0.21
C LEU A 78 -7.92 3.80 0.54
N ALA A 79 -8.08 2.50 0.29
CA ALA A 79 -7.24 1.47 0.91
C ALA A 79 -5.76 1.65 0.55
N LEU A 80 -5.45 1.97 -0.71
CA LEU A 80 -4.09 2.23 -1.17
C LEU A 80 -3.50 3.52 -0.59
N MET A 81 -4.31 4.59 -0.47
CA MET A 81 -3.88 5.82 0.18
C MET A 81 -3.54 5.60 1.65
N PHE A 82 -4.39 4.85 2.36
CA PHE A 82 -4.15 4.50 3.75
C PHE A 82 -2.84 3.72 3.91
N TRP A 83 -2.62 2.72 3.05
CA TRP A 83 -1.37 1.97 3.03
C TRP A 83 -0.14 2.87 2.76
N ASN A 84 -0.22 3.75 1.77
CA ASN A 84 0.87 4.66 1.44
C ASN A 84 1.14 5.67 2.57
N SER A 85 0.09 6.15 3.24
CA SER A 85 0.20 7.03 4.41
C SER A 85 0.89 6.32 5.57
N TRP A 86 0.46 5.09 5.88
CA TRP A 86 1.10 4.22 6.88
C TRP A 86 2.61 4.05 6.58
N ARG A 87 2.96 3.73 5.34
CA ARG A 87 4.35 3.57 4.89
C ARG A 87 5.19 4.83 5.15
N ILE A 88 4.64 6.02 4.90
CA ILE A 88 5.34 7.29 5.16
C ILE A 88 5.58 7.50 6.66
N THR A 89 4.63 7.12 7.52
CA THR A 89 4.75 7.30 8.98
C THR A 89 5.72 6.34 9.66
N VAL A 90 5.84 5.10 9.15
CA VAL A 90 6.68 4.06 9.76
C VAL A 90 8.17 4.27 9.49
N TYR A 91 8.52 4.86 8.34
CA TYR A 91 9.92 5.12 8.01
C TYR A 91 10.39 6.47 8.59
N PRO A 92 11.61 6.54 9.16
CA PRO A 92 12.12 7.77 9.77
C PRO A 92 12.13 8.93 8.76
N ARG A 93 11.73 10.13 9.21
CA ARG A 93 11.83 11.36 8.42
C ARG A 93 13.31 11.70 8.23
N LEU A 94 13.82 11.45 7.03
CA LEU A 94 15.22 11.72 6.69
C LEU A 94 15.35 13.15 6.15
N PRO A 95 16.30 13.96 6.64
CA PRO A 95 16.51 15.32 6.14
C PRO A 95 16.85 15.27 4.64
N LEU A 96 16.11 16.06 3.85
CA LEU A 96 16.05 15.96 2.39
C LEU A 96 17.33 16.41 1.67
N GLU A 97 18.24 17.07 2.35
CA GLU A 97 19.14 18.06 1.75
C GLU A 97 20.47 17.48 1.25
N HIS A 98 20.87 16.26 1.68
CA HIS A 98 22.22 15.74 1.42
C HIS A 98 22.30 14.37 0.73
N LEU A 99 21.17 13.84 0.25
CA LEU A 99 21.13 12.52 -0.41
C LEU A 99 21.10 12.68 -1.94
N ASN A 100 22.24 12.40 -2.58
CA ASN A 100 22.41 12.40 -4.03
C ASN A 100 21.54 11.32 -4.70
N ASN A 101 20.70 11.71 -5.67
CA ASN A 101 19.63 10.91 -6.30
C ASN A 101 20.10 9.66 -7.08
N LYS A 102 21.39 9.29 -7.08
CA LYS A 102 21.94 8.27 -8.01
C LYS A 102 22.35 6.96 -7.37
N SER A 103 22.41 6.85 -6.04
CA SER A 103 22.83 5.63 -5.38
C SER A 103 21.62 4.94 -4.76
N HIS A 104 21.17 3.82 -5.34
CA HIS A 104 20.08 3.00 -4.82
C HIS A 104 20.57 1.58 -4.60
N ASN A 105 20.14 0.93 -3.52
CA ASN A 105 20.31 -0.51 -3.36
C ASN A 105 19.25 -1.22 -4.22
N ALA A 106 19.67 -1.74 -5.38
CA ALA A 106 18.77 -2.39 -6.34
C ALA A 106 17.97 -3.55 -5.73
N ARG A 107 18.60 -4.33 -4.85
CA ARG A 107 17.99 -5.49 -4.18
C ARG A 107 16.86 -5.05 -3.24
N LEU A 108 17.12 -4.05 -2.41
CA LEU A 108 16.11 -3.52 -1.48
C LEU A 108 14.94 -2.86 -2.22
N TYR A 109 15.23 -2.10 -3.28
CA TYR A 109 14.21 -1.50 -4.13
C TYR A 109 13.31 -2.55 -4.79
N GLU A 110 13.88 -3.65 -5.29
CA GLU A 110 13.12 -4.75 -5.88
C GLU A 110 12.20 -5.44 -4.86
N LEU A 111 12.69 -5.70 -3.65
CA LEU A 111 11.89 -6.28 -2.56
C LEU A 111 10.71 -5.37 -2.19
N LEU A 112 10.96 -4.06 -2.01
CA LEU A 112 9.91 -3.07 -1.70
C LEU A 112 8.88 -2.96 -2.83
N LYS A 113 9.32 -3.01 -4.09
CA LYS A 113 8.42 -2.99 -5.25
C LYS A 113 7.57 -4.27 -5.34
N ARG A 114 8.13 -5.41 -4.97
CA ARG A 114 7.39 -6.68 -4.92
C ARG A 114 6.34 -6.68 -3.80
N GLU A 115 6.69 -6.16 -2.61
CA GLU A 115 5.73 -5.93 -1.53
C GLU A 115 4.58 -5.05 -2.00
N ASP A 116 4.89 -3.93 -2.66
CA ASP A 116 3.90 -2.99 -3.18
C ASP A 116 2.92 -3.66 -4.16
N LYS A 117 3.42 -4.51 -5.07
CA LYS A 117 2.58 -5.26 -6.01
C LYS A 117 1.63 -6.23 -5.30
N VAL A 118 2.11 -6.94 -4.29
CA VAL A 118 1.29 -7.87 -3.51
C VAL A 118 0.23 -7.11 -2.70
N VAL A 119 0.60 -6.00 -2.05
CA VAL A 119 -0.35 -5.16 -1.31
C VAL A 119 -1.43 -4.60 -2.21
N ARG A 120 -1.07 -4.10 -3.41
CA ARG A 120 -2.08 -3.62 -4.36
C ARG A 120 -3.07 -4.71 -4.77
N LYS A 121 -2.59 -5.93 -5.00
CA LYS A 121 -3.44 -7.08 -5.31
C LYS A 121 -4.40 -7.37 -4.16
N VAL A 122 -3.90 -7.46 -2.93
CA VAL A 122 -4.72 -7.74 -1.74
C VAL A 122 -5.75 -6.63 -1.50
N ALA A 123 -5.34 -5.36 -1.57
CA ALA A 123 -6.25 -4.22 -1.40
C ALA A 123 -7.38 -4.22 -2.43
N ASN A 124 -7.08 -4.51 -3.71
CA ASN A 124 -8.09 -4.59 -4.75
C ASN A 124 -9.03 -5.79 -4.58
N LEU A 125 -8.52 -6.94 -4.10
CA LEU A 125 -9.35 -8.11 -3.79
C LEU A 125 -10.31 -7.85 -2.63
N ILE A 126 -9.83 -7.18 -1.58
CA ILE A 126 -10.67 -6.75 -0.45
C ILE A 126 -11.73 -5.75 -0.93
N ALA A 127 -11.34 -4.74 -1.72
CA ALA A 127 -12.27 -3.78 -2.30
C ALA A 127 -13.34 -4.46 -3.16
N LEU A 128 -12.95 -5.44 -3.98
CA LEU A 128 -13.89 -6.24 -4.76
C LEU A 128 -14.88 -6.99 -3.87
N SER A 129 -14.41 -7.67 -2.83
CA SER A 129 -15.29 -8.37 -1.88
C SER A 129 -16.29 -7.42 -1.23
N ILE A 130 -15.85 -6.24 -0.78
CA ILE A 130 -16.73 -5.22 -0.19
C ILE A 130 -17.76 -4.72 -1.22
N THR A 131 -17.37 -4.50 -2.48
CA THR A 131 -18.30 -4.12 -3.55
C THR A 131 -19.34 -5.20 -3.83
N LEU A 132 -18.95 -6.48 -3.82
CA LEU A 132 -19.88 -7.60 -3.99
C LEU A 132 -20.86 -7.70 -2.81
N ILE A 133 -20.38 -7.49 -1.57
CA ILE A 133 -21.24 -7.41 -0.38
C ILE A 133 -22.24 -6.25 -0.53
N TYR A 134 -21.78 -5.06 -0.94
CA TYR A 134 -22.67 -3.93 -1.20
C TYR A 134 -23.75 -4.29 -2.24
N LEU A 135 -23.39 -4.97 -3.32
CA LEU A 135 -24.34 -5.41 -4.33
C LEU A 135 -25.37 -6.39 -3.74
N GLN A 136 -24.93 -7.37 -2.93
CA GLN A 136 -25.80 -8.33 -2.24
C GLN A 136 -26.89 -7.68 -1.39
N PHE A 137 -26.55 -6.62 -0.65
CA PHE A 137 -27.46 -5.99 0.31
C PHE A 137 -28.19 -4.76 -0.20
N SER A 138 -27.76 -4.16 -1.32
CA SER A 138 -28.33 -2.88 -1.81
C SER A 138 -29.69 -3.00 -2.51
N GLY A 139 -30.25 -4.20 -2.68
CA GLY A 139 -31.50 -4.42 -3.43
C GLY A 139 -31.39 -4.21 -4.95
N LYS A 140 -30.28 -3.60 -5.41
CA LYS A 140 -29.97 -3.32 -6.83
C LYS A 140 -29.78 -4.57 -7.69
N ILE A 141 -29.61 -5.74 -7.07
CA ILE A 141 -29.57 -7.03 -7.76
C ILE A 141 -30.86 -7.27 -8.55
N SER A 142 -32.01 -6.92 -7.99
CA SER A 142 -33.32 -7.14 -8.65
C SER A 142 -33.40 -6.47 -10.03
N VAL A 143 -32.82 -5.27 -10.15
CA VAL A 143 -32.68 -4.53 -11.41
C VAL A 143 -31.73 -5.26 -12.37
N LEU A 144 -30.59 -5.74 -11.88
CA LEU A 144 -29.63 -6.49 -12.69
C LEU A 144 -30.19 -7.83 -13.20
N THR A 145 -30.93 -8.55 -12.35
CA THR A 145 -31.53 -9.85 -12.67
C THR A 145 -32.82 -9.71 -13.47
N SER A 146 -33.38 -8.51 -13.63
CA SER A 146 -34.56 -8.29 -14.48
C SER A 146 -34.30 -8.53 -15.97
N LEU A 147 -33.03 -8.47 -16.39
CA LEU A 147 -32.58 -8.70 -17.77
C LEU A 147 -32.19 -10.14 -18.07
N ILE A 148 -32.05 -10.98 -17.04
CA ILE A 148 -31.53 -12.34 -17.15
C ILE A 148 -32.55 -13.27 -16.49
N GLU A 149 -33.00 -14.33 -17.16
CA GLU A 149 -33.87 -15.34 -16.54
C GLU A 149 -33.07 -16.14 -15.49
N VAL A 150 -32.94 -15.59 -14.29
CA VAL A 150 -32.27 -16.27 -13.18
C VAL A 150 -33.27 -17.23 -12.50
N PRO A 151 -32.88 -18.49 -12.22
CA PRO A 151 -33.74 -19.43 -11.51
C PRO A 151 -34.23 -18.85 -10.17
N ARG A 152 -35.49 -19.14 -9.80
CA ARG A 152 -36.17 -18.56 -8.62
C ARG A 152 -35.40 -18.69 -7.30
N ILE A 153 -34.60 -19.76 -7.15
CA ILE A 153 -33.76 -20.03 -5.97
C ILE A 153 -32.73 -18.92 -5.75
N PHE A 154 -32.15 -18.39 -6.82
CA PHE A 154 -31.16 -17.31 -6.77
C PHE A 154 -31.82 -15.93 -6.64
N ALA A 155 -33.07 -15.79 -7.08
CA ALA A 155 -33.85 -14.58 -6.88
C ALA A 155 -34.28 -14.39 -5.42
N SER A 156 -34.57 -15.49 -4.70
CA SER A 156 -34.91 -15.46 -3.27
C SER A 156 -33.69 -15.25 -2.37
N GLU A 157 -32.53 -15.81 -2.75
CA GLU A 157 -31.30 -15.71 -1.96
C GLU A 157 -30.12 -15.24 -2.84
N PRO A 158 -29.93 -13.91 -3.01
CA PRO A 158 -28.85 -13.36 -3.83
C PRO A 158 -27.46 -13.76 -3.34
N VAL A 159 -27.32 -14.16 -2.07
CA VAL A 159 -26.06 -14.61 -1.48
C VAL A 159 -25.45 -15.81 -2.24
N LEU A 160 -26.28 -16.75 -2.70
CA LEU A 160 -25.82 -17.95 -3.41
C LEU A 160 -25.14 -17.64 -4.75
N ILE A 161 -25.53 -16.54 -5.42
CA ILE A 161 -24.93 -16.13 -6.70
C ILE A 161 -23.46 -15.72 -6.50
N PHE A 162 -23.16 -15.05 -5.39
CA PHE A 162 -21.85 -14.45 -5.13
C PHE A 162 -20.95 -15.31 -4.24
N LEU A 163 -21.49 -16.37 -3.62
CA LEU A 163 -20.72 -17.27 -2.76
C LEU A 163 -19.46 -17.82 -3.47
N PRO A 164 -19.51 -18.32 -4.72
CA PRO A 164 -18.32 -18.81 -5.40
C PRO A 164 -17.25 -17.72 -5.59
N LEU A 165 -17.69 -16.49 -5.91
CA LEU A 165 -16.80 -15.33 -6.05
C LEU A 165 -16.12 -14.98 -4.73
N HIS A 166 -16.86 -14.95 -3.62
CA HIS A 166 -16.29 -14.70 -2.29
C HIS A 166 -15.27 -15.76 -1.89
N VAL A 167 -15.53 -17.05 -2.19
CA VAL A 167 -14.58 -18.14 -1.92
C VAL A 167 -13.28 -17.97 -2.71
N ILE A 168 -13.36 -17.64 -4.01
CA ILE A 168 -12.18 -17.41 -4.85
C ILE A 168 -11.37 -16.21 -4.33
N VAL A 169 -12.04 -15.12 -3.95
CA VAL A 169 -11.40 -13.92 -3.40
C VAL A 169 -10.71 -14.24 -2.08
N LEU A 170 -11.39 -14.94 -1.17
CA LEU A 170 -10.86 -15.32 0.13
C LEU A 170 -9.62 -16.22 0.00
N PHE A 171 -9.67 -17.22 -0.88
CA PHE A 171 -8.53 -18.10 -1.14
C PHE A 171 -7.34 -17.33 -1.73
N SER A 172 -7.61 -16.38 -2.62
CA SER A 172 -6.57 -15.52 -3.21
C SER A 172 -5.88 -14.66 -2.14
N ILE A 173 -6.66 -14.05 -1.22
CA ILE A 173 -6.12 -13.27 -0.10
C ILE A 173 -5.32 -14.18 0.85
N ALA A 174 -5.86 -15.34 1.21
CA ALA A 174 -5.21 -16.29 2.11
C ALA A 174 -3.85 -16.77 1.57
N HIS A 175 -3.71 -16.90 0.25
CA HIS A 175 -2.44 -17.23 -0.39
C HIS A 175 -1.44 -16.06 -0.38
N ASP A 176 -1.91 -14.82 -0.55
CA ASP A 176 -1.04 -13.64 -0.64
C ASP A 176 -0.51 -13.18 0.74
N ILE A 177 -1.23 -13.47 1.85
CA ILE A 177 -0.81 -13.08 3.21
C ILE A 177 0.55 -13.68 3.62
N PRO A 178 0.80 -15.01 3.50
CA PRO A 178 2.10 -15.60 3.79
C PRO A 178 3.24 -15.02 2.94
N VAL A 179 2.97 -14.75 1.66
CA VAL A 179 3.96 -14.14 0.75
C VAL A 179 4.36 -12.75 1.25
N LEU A 180 3.39 -11.96 1.72
CA LEU A 180 3.65 -10.65 2.31
C LEU A 180 4.46 -10.74 3.61
N ALA A 181 4.16 -11.72 4.47
CA ALA A 181 4.90 -11.95 5.71
C ALA A 181 6.39 -12.24 5.44
N VAL A 182 6.68 -13.16 4.52
CA VAL A 182 8.05 -13.51 4.12
C VAL A 182 8.77 -12.32 3.49
N LEU A 183 8.08 -11.51 2.68
CA LEU A 183 8.68 -10.30 2.08
C LEU A 183 9.05 -9.27 3.14
N ARG A 184 8.16 -9.00 4.10
CA ARG A 184 8.44 -8.07 5.20
C ARG A 184 9.60 -8.52 6.05
N GLU A 185 9.71 -9.82 6.33
CA GLU A 185 10.85 -10.37 7.05
C GLU A 185 12.17 -10.17 6.28
N LYS A 186 12.19 -10.42 4.98
CA LYS A 186 13.37 -10.17 4.13
C LYS A 186 13.75 -8.69 4.09
N ILE A 187 12.78 -7.79 3.94
CA ILE A 187 13.01 -6.34 3.96
C ILE A 187 13.56 -5.91 5.32
N ARG A 188 13.01 -6.44 6.41
CA ARG A 188 13.47 -6.16 7.76
C ARG A 188 14.90 -6.64 7.98
N ASN A 189 15.25 -7.85 7.54
CA ASN A 189 16.61 -8.37 7.68
C ASN A 189 17.63 -7.52 6.91
N GLU A 190 17.31 -7.10 5.69
CA GLU A 190 18.16 -6.17 4.92
C GLU A 190 18.30 -4.80 5.60
N LEU A 191 17.25 -4.32 6.30
CA LEU A 191 17.32 -3.11 7.11
C LEU A 191 18.14 -3.30 8.41
N ASP A 192 17.98 -4.43 9.08
CA ASP A 192 18.62 -4.76 10.36
C ASP A 192 20.13 -5.04 10.16
N GLU A 193 20.53 -5.71 9.08
CA GLU A 193 21.95 -5.86 8.69
C GLU A 193 22.64 -4.49 8.60
N VAL A 194 21.93 -3.50 8.08
CA VAL A 194 22.44 -2.13 7.91
C VAL A 194 22.40 -1.38 9.23
N LYS A 195 21.39 -1.60 10.07
CA LYS A 195 21.33 -1.02 11.43
C LYS A 195 22.46 -1.52 12.32
N ILE A 196 22.86 -2.79 12.21
CA ILE A 196 24.00 -3.38 12.92
C ILE A 196 25.35 -2.80 12.40
N LEU A 197 25.42 -2.40 11.13
CA LEU A 197 26.55 -1.66 10.57
C LEU A 197 26.59 -0.19 11.06
N VAL A 198 25.42 0.41 11.34
CA VAL A 198 25.23 1.80 11.79
C VAL A 198 25.48 1.99 13.29
N GLU A 199 25.20 1.00 14.14
CA GLU A 199 25.56 1.02 15.56
C GLU A 199 27.03 0.65 15.75
N ARG A 200 27.94 1.38 15.11
CA ARG A 200 29.37 1.26 15.36
C ARG A 200 29.96 2.62 15.77
N SER A 201 30.42 2.73 17.02
CA SER A 201 31.28 3.82 17.47
C SER A 201 32.74 3.51 17.12
N ARG A 202 33.60 4.52 17.05
CA ARG A 202 35.05 4.27 17.11
C ARG A 202 35.49 4.33 18.55
N CYS A 203 36.39 3.44 18.93
CA CYS A 203 37.06 3.57 20.22
C CYS A 203 37.86 4.87 20.23
N PRO A 204 37.70 5.75 21.23
CA PRO A 204 38.45 7.00 21.31
C PRO A 204 39.95 6.80 21.59
N ILE A 205 40.37 5.58 21.99
CA ILE A 205 41.76 5.29 22.36
C ILE A 205 42.54 4.66 21.20
N CYS A 206 41.97 3.64 20.57
CA CYS A 206 42.68 2.88 19.53
C CYS A 206 42.05 3.04 18.14
N GLU A 207 41.04 3.92 18.01
CA GLU A 207 40.30 4.24 16.78
C GLU A 207 39.61 3.06 16.07
N ASN A 208 39.74 1.84 16.60
CA ASN A 208 39.09 0.66 16.09
C ASN A 208 37.57 0.78 16.19
N VAL A 209 36.91 0.27 15.17
CA VAL A 209 35.45 0.27 15.08
C VAL A 209 34.87 -0.76 16.04
N ILE A 210 33.94 -0.32 16.89
CA ILE A 210 33.34 -1.09 17.98
C ILE A 210 31.81 -0.91 17.99
N PRO A 211 31.03 -1.85 18.53
CA PRO A 211 29.57 -1.68 18.64
C PRO A 211 29.18 -0.46 19.48
N LYS A 212 28.15 0.29 19.10
CA LYS A 212 27.72 1.53 19.77
C LYS A 212 27.31 1.33 21.24
N LYS A 213 26.96 0.11 21.64
CA LYS A 213 26.61 -0.29 23.02
C LYS A 213 27.73 -1.03 23.75
N SER A 214 28.94 -1.10 23.21
CA SER A 214 30.04 -1.80 23.89
C SER A 214 30.55 -0.96 25.06
N ILE A 215 30.44 -1.48 26.28
CA ILE A 215 30.98 -0.85 27.50
C ILE A 215 32.51 -0.86 27.48
N HIS A 216 33.12 -1.84 26.81
CA HIS A 216 34.57 -1.97 26.65
C HIS A 216 34.94 -2.19 25.19
N CYS A 217 36.06 -1.61 24.75
CA CYS A 217 36.66 -1.89 23.45
C CYS A 217 37.33 -3.28 23.47
N PRO A 218 36.98 -4.22 22.57
CA PRO A 218 37.55 -5.56 22.54
C PRO A 218 39.02 -5.58 22.07
N TYR A 219 39.54 -4.49 21.51
CA TYR A 219 40.89 -4.42 20.96
C TYR A 219 41.91 -3.82 21.93
N CYS A 220 41.51 -2.81 22.71
CA CYS A 220 42.40 -2.11 23.64
C CYS A 220 41.93 -2.16 25.11
N GLY A 221 40.78 -2.77 25.40
CA GLY A 221 40.21 -2.87 26.75
C GLY A 221 39.61 -1.59 27.32
N ALA A 222 39.69 -0.47 26.59
CA ALA A 222 39.22 0.83 27.03
C ALA A 222 37.71 0.83 27.34
N ARG A 223 37.31 1.40 28.48
CA ARG A 223 35.89 1.63 28.79
C ARG A 223 35.35 2.75 27.91
N ILE A 224 34.23 2.52 27.24
CA ILE A 224 33.53 3.50 26.41
C ILE A 224 32.47 4.13 27.29
N GLU A 225 32.68 5.37 27.71
CA GLU A 225 31.65 6.11 28.44
C GLU A 225 30.52 6.50 27.48
N GLU A 226 29.29 6.10 27.81
CA GLU A 226 28.11 6.62 27.11
C GLU A 226 28.08 8.13 27.32
N LYS A 227 28.31 8.93 26.27
CA LYS A 227 27.93 10.34 26.29
C LYS A 227 26.41 10.44 26.28
N GLY A 228 25.80 10.24 27.44
CA GLY A 228 24.41 10.57 27.73
C GLY A 228 24.33 11.92 28.42
N GLY A 229 23.68 12.89 27.76
CA GLY A 229 22.98 14.01 28.39
C GLY A 229 23.82 15.08 29.10
N ALA A 230 24.25 16.09 28.35
CA ALA A 230 24.39 17.45 28.84
C ALA A 230 24.33 18.36 27.61
N ASP A 231 23.16 18.89 27.32
CA ASP A 231 22.88 20.16 26.63
C ASP A 231 21.35 20.37 26.69
N GLU A 232 20.83 20.46 27.92
CA GLU A 232 19.63 21.22 28.24
C GLU A 232 20.08 22.38 29.13
N GLU A 233 20.35 23.52 28.48
CA GLU A 233 20.11 24.86 29.03
C GLU A 233 19.41 25.70 27.95
#